data_AF-A0A256FL50-F1
#
_entry.id   AF-A0A256FL50-F1
#
_cell.length_a   1.000
_cell.length_b   1.000
_cell.length_c   1.000
_cell.angle_alpha   90.00
_cell.angle_beta   90.00
_cell.angle_gamma   90.00
#
_symmetry.space_group_name_H-M   'P 1'
#
loop_
_entity.id
_entity.type
_entity.pdbx_description
1 polymer ?
#
loop_
_entity_poly.entity_id
_entity_poly.type
_entity_poly.pdbx_seq_one_letter_code
_entity_poly.pdbx_strand_id
1 'polypeptide(L)'
;MNQFYVGQQVACIDSAVGFEQYLEIKEGEVYTIEWIGPFEHYIHGSYIGVRLKNVDRGTCPQFGYENPPFAARRFRPLVKDRLSSLRGLLADRLVTEQFEEPKRKVRDVV
;
A
#
# COMPACT_ATOMS: atom_id res chain seq x y z
N MET A 1 5.05 2.50 15.24
CA MET A 1 4.69 1.20 14.64
C MET A 1 4.30 1.47 13.20
N ASN A 2 5.02 0.91 12.23
CA ASN A 2 4.76 1.11 10.80
C ASN A 2 3.44 0.43 10.41
N GLN A 3 2.51 1.20 9.86
CA GLN A 3 1.22 0.72 9.35
C GLN A 3 1.32 0.17 7.91
N PHE A 4 2.53 0.13 7.36
CA PHE A 4 2.79 -0.18 5.97
C PHE A 4 3.29 -1.61 5.78
N TYR A 5 2.80 -2.28 4.73
CA TYR A 5 3.24 -3.63 4.33
C TYR A 5 3.35 -3.74 2.80
N VAL A 6 4.16 -4.70 2.32
CA VAL A 6 4.34 -4.95 0.89
C VAL A 6 3.03 -5.46 0.27
N GLY A 7 2.66 -4.93 -0.89
CA GLY A 7 1.39 -5.22 -1.58
C GLY A 7 0.23 -4.32 -1.14
N GLN A 8 0.43 -3.45 -0.15
CA GLN A 8 -0.61 -2.52 0.30
C GLN A 8 -0.85 -1.41 -0.72
N GLN A 9 -2.11 -1.04 -0.91
CA GLN A 9 -2.49 0.16 -1.68
C GLN A 9 -2.42 1.40 -0.79
N VAL A 10 -1.75 2.44 -1.29
CA VAL A 10 -1.55 3.71 -0.59
C VAL A 10 -1.83 4.87 -1.52
N ALA A 11 -2.46 5.92 -0.99
CA ALA A 11 -2.63 7.17 -1.72
C ALA A 11 -1.47 8.12 -1.42
N CYS A 12 -0.94 8.77 -2.45
CA CYS A 12 0.01 9.87 -2.28
C CYS A 12 -0.74 11.10 -1.75
N ILE A 13 -0.25 11.66 -0.64
CA ILE A 13 -0.83 12.87 -0.01
C ILE A 13 0.09 14.08 -0.10
N ASP A 14 1.34 13.87 -0.51
CA ASP A 14 2.36 14.89 -0.59
C ASP A 14 3.23 14.60 -1.81
N SER A 15 2.97 15.34 -2.89
CA SER A 15 3.69 15.27 -4.14
C SER A 15 4.89 16.22 -4.17
N ALA A 16 5.16 16.96 -3.09
CA ALA A 16 6.25 17.91 -3.04
C ALA A 16 7.58 17.21 -3.40
N VAL A 17 8.19 17.73 -4.46
CA VAL A 17 9.48 17.25 -4.95
C VAL A 17 10.55 18.24 -4.51
N GLY A 18 11.58 17.71 -3.84
CA GLY A 18 12.83 18.44 -3.68
C GLY A 18 13.61 18.49 -4.99
N PHE A 19 14.72 19.21 -4.99
CA PHE A 19 15.58 19.39 -6.17
C PHE A 19 16.14 18.09 -6.77
N GLU A 20 16.01 16.96 -6.08
CA GLU A 20 16.63 15.66 -6.34
C GLU A 20 15.59 14.57 -6.70
N GLN A 21 14.29 14.91 -6.64
CA GLN A 21 13.19 13.96 -6.76
C GLN A 21 12.34 14.28 -7.97
N TYR A 22 12.83 13.95 -9.18
CA TYR A 22 12.15 14.34 -10.43
C TYR A 22 10.99 13.43 -10.85
N LEU A 23 10.56 12.49 -10.01
CA LEU A 23 9.60 11.46 -10.41
C LEU A 23 8.15 11.73 -10.06
N GLU A 24 7.29 11.32 -10.99
CA GLU A 24 5.87 11.61 -11.19
C GLU A 24 4.93 10.92 -10.20
N ILE A 25 5.16 11.04 -8.89
CA ILE A 25 4.09 10.72 -7.95
C ILE A 25 3.12 11.90 -7.84
N LYS A 26 1.84 11.65 -8.13
CA LYS A 26 0.79 12.66 -8.11
C LYS A 26 -0.01 12.56 -6.84
N GLU A 27 -0.33 13.71 -6.24
CA GLU A 27 -1.25 13.78 -5.10
C GLU A 27 -2.62 13.21 -5.47
N GLY A 28 -3.18 12.41 -4.57
CA GLY A 28 -4.45 11.71 -4.76
C GLY A 28 -4.36 10.41 -5.56
N GLU A 29 -3.24 10.14 -6.23
CA GLU A 29 -3.07 8.90 -6.99
C GLU A 29 -2.75 7.72 -6.07
N VAL A 30 -3.22 6.54 -6.48
CA VAL A 30 -3.12 5.30 -5.71
C VAL A 30 -1.99 4.44 -6.25
N TYR A 31 -1.08 4.08 -5.37
CA TYR A 31 0.07 3.25 -5.68
C TYR A 31 0.07 1.98 -4.83
N THR A 32 0.83 0.98 -5.27
CA THR A 32 1.02 -0.28 -4.52
C THR A 32 2.44 -0.34 -3.99
N ILE A 33 2.61 -0.65 -2.70
CA ILE A 33 3.93 -0.82 -2.09
C ILE A 33 4.60 -2.09 -2.62
N GLU A 34 5.82 -1.97 -3.13
CA GLU A 34 6.67 -3.09 -3.53
C GLU A 34 7.74 -3.40 -2.48
N TRP A 35 8.25 -2.38 -1.79
CA TRP A 35 9.26 -2.56 -0.74
C TRP A 35 9.05 -1.55 0.37
N ILE A 36 9.39 -1.96 1.59
CA ILE A 36 9.43 -1.11 2.78
C ILE A 36 10.67 -1.44 3.61
N GLY A 37 11.34 -0.41 4.11
CA GLY A 37 12.47 -0.60 5.02
C GLY A 37 13.04 0.72 5.52
N PRO A 38 13.95 0.66 6.50
CA PRO A 38 14.73 1.82 6.90
C PRO A 38 15.64 2.24 5.75
N PHE A 39 15.77 3.54 5.54
CA PHE A 39 16.68 4.14 4.59
C PHE A 39 17.36 5.35 5.22
N GLU A 40 18.67 5.42 5.07
CA GLU A 40 19.48 6.51 5.55
C GLU A 40 19.89 7.39 4.38
N HIS A 41 19.46 8.65 4.42
CA HIS A 41 19.82 9.63 3.41
C HIS A 41 20.73 10.69 4.02
N TYR A 42 21.79 11.06 3.29
CA TYR A 42 22.78 12.02 3.76
C TYR A 42 22.16 13.36 4.23
N ILE A 43 21.18 13.89 3.49
CA ILE A 43 20.53 15.19 3.81
C ILE A 43 19.27 15.02 4.68
N HIS A 44 18.50 13.94 4.47
CA HIS A 44 17.19 13.80 5.09
C HIS A 44 17.21 12.96 6.37
N GLY A 45 18.38 12.45 6.75
CA GLY A 45 18.56 11.55 7.88
C GLY A 45 17.96 10.17 7.65
N SER A 46 17.71 9.46 8.74
CA SER A 46 17.08 8.14 8.75
C SER A 46 15.55 8.24 8.68
N TYR A 47 14.93 7.53 7.75
CA TYR A 47 13.47 7.44 7.63
C TYR A 47 13.03 6.06 7.13
N ILE A 48 11.73 5.79 7.23
CA ILE A 48 11.13 4.60 6.62
C ILE A 48 10.83 4.91 5.16
N GLY A 49 11.53 4.20 4.27
CA GLY A 49 11.39 4.28 2.84
C GLY A 49 10.34 3.31 2.31
N VAL A 50 9.70 3.70 1.21
CA VAL A 50 8.72 2.90 0.47
C VAL A 50 9.06 2.97 -1.02
N ARG A 51 9.14 1.82 -1.69
CA ARG A 51 9.17 1.76 -3.16
C ARG A 51 7.81 1.34 -3.67
N LEU A 52 7.41 1.93 -4.79
CA LEU A 52 6.10 1.70 -5.39
C LEU A 52 6.26 0.81 -6.61
N LYS A 53 5.32 -0.11 -6.80
CA LYS A 53 5.29 -1.01 -7.94
C LYS A 53 5.18 -0.21 -9.23
N ASN A 54 6.01 -0.55 -10.22
CA ASN A 54 6.10 0.12 -11.53
C ASN A 54 6.53 1.60 -11.47
N VAL A 55 7.12 2.06 -10.36
CA VAL A 55 7.71 3.40 -10.25
C VAL A 55 9.21 3.22 -10.00
N ASP A 56 9.99 3.34 -11.08
CA ASP A 56 11.44 3.30 -10.99
C ASP A 56 12.01 4.72 -11.00
N ARG A 57 12.69 5.09 -9.92
CA ARG A 57 13.31 6.41 -9.80
C ARG A 57 14.65 6.55 -10.51
N GLY A 58 15.18 5.46 -11.06
CA GLY A 58 16.51 5.43 -11.66
C GLY A 58 17.60 5.77 -10.65
N THR A 59 18.78 6.12 -11.16
CA THR A 59 19.93 6.50 -10.32
C THR A 59 19.90 8.00 -10.05
N CYS A 60 19.94 8.38 -8.77
CA CYS A 60 20.02 9.79 -8.39
C CYS A 60 21.37 10.38 -8.85
N PRO A 61 21.39 11.40 -9.73
CA PRO A 61 22.64 11.94 -10.28
C PRO A 61 23.51 12.64 -9.23
N GLN A 62 22.93 13.12 -8.13
CA GLN A 62 23.66 13.86 -7.09
C GLN A 62 24.34 12.94 -6.05
N PHE A 63 23.71 11.81 -5.70
CA PHE A 63 24.24 10.94 -4.63
C PHE A 63 24.54 9.51 -5.09
N GLY A 64 24.19 9.16 -6.33
CA GLY A 64 24.42 7.82 -6.89
C GLY A 64 23.52 6.73 -6.32
N TYR A 65 22.50 7.06 -5.51
CA TYR A 65 21.56 6.05 -5.02
C TYR A 65 20.74 5.46 -6.16
N GLU A 66 20.75 4.13 -6.29
CA GLU A 66 19.92 3.38 -7.24
C GLU A 66 18.50 3.21 -6.69
N ASN A 67 17.52 3.72 -7.44
CA ASN A 67 16.10 3.71 -7.12
C ASN A 67 15.81 4.05 -5.63
N PRO A 68 16.14 5.26 -5.18
CA PRO A 68 16.00 5.65 -3.78
C PRO A 68 14.52 5.59 -3.35
N PRO A 69 14.18 5.06 -2.17
CA PRO A 69 12.79 4.97 -1.75
C PRO A 69 12.16 6.34 -1.48
N PHE A 70 10.84 6.44 -1.55
CA PHE A 70 10.09 7.61 -1.09
C PHE A 70 9.89 7.54 0.43
N ALA A 71 9.84 8.69 1.11
CA ALA A 71 9.54 8.69 2.54
C ALA A 71 8.08 8.25 2.81
N ALA A 72 7.88 7.28 3.70
CA ALA A 72 6.58 6.71 4.02
C ALA A 72 5.54 7.74 4.47
N ARG A 73 5.99 8.84 5.09
CA ARG A 73 5.13 9.97 5.52
C ARG A 73 4.36 10.64 4.37
N ARG A 74 4.79 10.46 3.12
CA ARG A 74 4.14 11.02 1.92
C ARG A 74 2.90 10.23 1.48
N PHE A 75 2.66 9.09 2.11
CA PHE A 75 1.59 8.18 1.73
C PHE A 75 0.61 7.97 2.89
N ARG A 76 -0.66 7.72 2.53
CA ARG A 76 -1.65 7.19 3.47
C ARG A 76 -2.14 5.82 3.05
N PRO A 77 -2.20 4.85 3.98
CA PRO A 77 -2.85 3.57 3.75
C PRO A 77 -4.29 3.74 3.29
N LEU A 78 -4.63 3.16 2.14
CA LEU A 78 -6.03 2.97 1.77
C LEU A 78 -6.56 1.78 2.56
N VAL A 79 -7.31 2.06 3.61
CA VAL A 79 -8.03 0.99 4.32
C VAL A 79 -9.26 0.68 3.50
N LYS A 80 -9.23 -0.44 2.78
CA LYS A 80 -10.29 -0.79 1.82
C LYS A 80 -11.66 -0.94 2.48
N ASP A 81 -11.74 -1.09 3.80
CA ASP A 81 -13.05 -1.11 4.45
C ASP A 81 -13.03 -0.94 5.99
N ARG A 82 -12.74 0.26 6.50
CA ARG A 82 -13.06 0.52 7.93
C ARG A 82 -14.57 0.47 8.16
N LEU A 83 -15.38 0.90 7.19
CA LEU A 83 -16.83 0.92 7.33
C LEU A 83 -17.46 -0.47 7.24
N SER A 84 -17.06 -1.36 6.36
CA SER A 84 -17.59 -2.74 6.40
C SER A 84 -17.16 -3.49 7.66
N SER A 85 -15.92 -3.26 8.15
CA SER A 85 -15.46 -3.85 9.42
C SER A 85 -16.25 -3.33 10.63
N LEU A 86 -16.62 -2.04 10.62
CA LEU A 86 -17.45 -1.42 11.66
C LEU A 86 -18.95 -1.72 11.50
N ARG A 87 -19.44 -1.95 10.28
CA ARG A 87 -20.81 -2.44 10.02
C ARG A 87 -21.01 -3.82 10.64
N GLY A 88 -20.01 -4.70 10.59
CA GLY A 88 -20.06 -6.00 11.28
C GLY A 88 -20.17 -5.87 12.81
N LEU A 89 -19.53 -4.85 13.38
CA LEU A 89 -19.60 -4.55 14.83
C LEU A 89 -20.93 -3.87 15.23
N LEU A 90 -21.48 -3.00 14.37
CA LEU A 90 -22.80 -2.38 14.58
C LEU A 90 -23.97 -3.33 14.31
N ALA A 91 -23.77 -4.38 13.51
CA ALA A 91 -24.81 -5.34 13.14
C ALA A 91 -24.96 -6.53 14.11
N ASP A 92 -24.18 -6.56 15.20
CA ASP A 92 -24.23 -7.56 16.29
C ASP A 92 -24.34 -9.03 15.85
N ARG A 93 -23.84 -9.33 14.64
CA ARG A 93 -23.86 -10.68 14.08
C ARG A 93 -22.49 -10.98 13.50
N LEU A 94 -21.77 -11.87 14.18
CA LEU A 94 -20.67 -12.64 13.60
C LEU A 94 -21.17 -13.20 12.26
N VAL A 95 -20.81 -12.55 11.16
CA VAL A 95 -20.94 -13.15 9.83
C VAL A 95 -19.80 -14.16 9.75
N THR A 96 -19.99 -15.32 10.38
CA THR A 96 -19.39 -16.54 9.88
C THR A 96 -19.93 -16.67 8.46
N GLU A 97 -19.11 -16.33 7.46
CA GLU A 97 -19.36 -16.77 6.10
C GLU A 97 -19.48 -18.29 6.15
N GLN A 98 -20.72 -18.78 6.14
CA GLN A 98 -20.98 -20.20 5.95
C GLN A 98 -20.60 -20.47 4.50
N PHE A 99 -19.42 -21.04 4.31
CA PHE A 99 -19.00 -21.57 3.03
C PHE A 99 -19.95 -22.72 2.69
N GLU A 100 -20.99 -22.42 1.92
CA GLU A 100 -21.98 -23.40 1.51
C GLU A 100 -21.37 -24.25 0.40
N GLU A 101 -20.81 -25.41 0.76
CA GLU A 101 -20.32 -26.39 -0.20
C GLU A 101 -21.48 -26.81 -1.13
N PRO A 102 -21.26 -26.82 -2.46
CA PRO A 102 -22.33 -27.12 -3.40
C PRO A 102 -22.78 -28.58 -3.24
N LYS A 103 -23.98 -28.79 -2.68
CA LYS A 103 -24.62 -30.09 -2.60
C LYS A 103 -24.90 -30.61 -4.01
N ARG A 104 -24.14 -31.63 -4.42
CA ARG A 104 -24.29 -32.36 -5.68
C ARG A 104 -25.70 -32.98 -5.73
N LYS A 105 -26.54 -32.55 -6.68
CA LYS A 105 -27.86 -33.18 -6.92
C LYS A 105 -27.65 -34.62 -7.41
N VAL A 106 -28.07 -35.59 -6.60
CA VAL A 106 -28.27 -36.97 -7.03
C VAL A 106 -29.51 -36.99 -7.91
N ARG A 107 -29.41 -37.57 -9.12
CA ARG A 107 -30.57 -37.79 -10.00
C ARG A 107 -31.29 -39.05 -9.54
N ASP A 108 -32.57 -38.95 -9.24
CA ASP A 108 -33.46 -40.10 -9.05
C ASP A 108 -33.58 -40.87 -10.37
N VAL A 109 -33.39 -42.18 -10.29
CA VAL A 109 -33.64 -43.12 -11.39
C VAL A 109 -35.01 -43.76 -11.14
N VAL A 110 -35.91 -43.56 -12.11
CA VAL A 110 -37.22 -44.23 -12.23
C VAL A 110 -37.02 -45.69 -12.62
#